data_AF-A0A0M2PTB1-F1
#
_entry.id   AF-A0A0M2PTB1-F1
#
_cell.length_a   1.000
_cell.length_b   1.000
_cell.length_c   1.000
_cell.angle_alpha   90.00
_cell.angle_beta   90.00
_cell.angle_gamma   90.00
#
_symmetry.space_group_name_H-M   'P 1'
#
loop_
_entity.id
_entity.type
_entity.pdbx_description
1 polymer ?
#
loop_
_entity_poly.entity_id
_entity_poly.type
_entity_poly.pdbx_seq_one_letter_code
_entity_poly.pdbx_strand_id
1 'polypeptide(L)'
;MPTLGQTPAPLSPTPSAPQPISPAIEVGIVQRFGQKPTDKLTLEALGGDQLTLEFATGGRSETVRSRQVTLDIVMEPLAEPQLQERVVLSSHRSFESAEDSGNQWRSRGIEVELAQPGTWQVWAKGDVYSTPLLRRLLVENLKQQGFTEPYLDSQVLTAVPRSSWIVNGYRYTRDLLTIDSGFDRIQVNQELYPGSLHLQPNSYGTYTLVNQVNIEDYLRGVVPHEIGSAAPQAAVEAQAILARTYALRNLRRFAIDDYELCADTQCQVYWGWDGTVERVDRAIAATQGLVLTYDNELVDAVYSSTTGGVTAAFGDVWNGKPRPYLQPVVDAVPSPWDLDQRSLTDEQNLRAFINLTQGFNEGGWRYFRWRVQSPLATLNQDLKTYLQGQKHPLANFKTIQGLAVVQRSRSGRVQQLQVQTDIGTLILEKDEIIRSFSAPNSILFYLEPYTQANGSLGGYTFIGGGLGHGVGLSQTGSYRLAELGWSSRQILAFYYTQTQVQPLTSALTFWKP
;
A
#
# COMPACT_ATOMS: atom_id res chain seq x y z
N MET A 1 32.87 21.82 73.06
CA MET A 1 32.14 20.85 72.22
C MET A 1 31.30 21.64 71.23
N PRO A 2 31.68 21.72 69.95
CA PRO A 2 30.85 22.31 68.91
C PRO A 2 29.95 21.23 68.27
N THR A 3 28.71 21.63 68.00
CA THR A 3 27.60 20.86 67.46
C THR A 3 27.88 20.34 66.05
N LEU A 4 27.68 19.02 65.86
CA LEU A 4 27.79 18.30 64.59
C LEU A 4 26.70 18.75 63.60
N GLY A 5 27.13 18.96 62.35
CA GLY A 5 26.29 19.37 61.22
C GLY A 5 25.37 18.26 60.72
N GLN A 6 24.21 18.65 60.23
CA GLN A 6 23.24 17.80 59.55
C GLN A 6 23.68 17.55 58.11
N THR A 7 23.72 16.29 57.71
CA THR A 7 23.89 15.82 56.33
C THR A 7 22.62 16.09 55.52
N PRO A 8 22.70 16.63 54.29
CA PRO A 8 21.52 16.81 53.44
C PRO A 8 21.03 15.44 52.90
N ALA A 9 19.72 15.28 52.87
CA ALA A 9 19.04 14.09 52.36
C ALA A 9 19.31 13.87 50.85
N PRO A 10 19.40 12.61 50.38
CA PRO A 10 19.58 12.33 48.97
C PRO A 10 18.34 12.75 48.16
N LEU A 11 18.59 13.43 47.04
CA LEU A 11 17.56 13.80 46.07
C LEU A 11 16.92 12.54 45.48
N SER A 12 15.59 12.48 45.52
CA SER A 12 14.81 11.43 44.87
C SER A 12 15.15 11.34 43.38
N PRO A 13 15.24 10.13 42.79
CA PRO A 13 15.49 9.98 41.36
C PRO A 13 14.32 10.58 40.58
N THR A 14 14.64 11.49 39.65
CA THR A 14 13.74 11.99 38.63
C THR A 14 13.13 10.79 37.90
N PRO A 15 11.80 10.71 37.69
CA PRO A 15 11.21 9.61 36.93
C PRO A 15 11.84 9.59 35.53
N SER A 16 12.41 8.45 35.15
CA SER A 16 12.92 8.21 33.80
C SER A 16 11.79 8.46 32.81
N ALA A 17 12.06 9.26 31.77
CA ALA A 17 11.13 9.40 30.66
C ALA A 17 10.73 7.99 30.16
N PRO A 18 9.43 7.73 29.89
CA PRO A 18 9.00 6.44 29.38
C PRO A 18 9.80 6.11 28.11
N GLN A 19 10.36 4.91 28.04
CA GLN A 19 11.06 4.43 26.85
C GLN A 19 10.10 4.48 25.65
N PRO A 20 10.55 4.93 24.46
CA PRO A 20 9.71 4.93 23.27
C PRO A 20 9.21 3.52 22.99
N ILE A 21 7.90 3.36 22.79
CA ILE A 21 7.33 2.08 22.36
C ILE A 21 7.81 1.82 20.94
N SER A 22 8.45 0.68 20.70
CA SER A 22 8.82 0.19 19.37
C SER A 22 8.17 -1.17 19.18
N PRO A 23 6.88 -1.23 18.79
CA PRO A 23 6.20 -2.51 18.59
C PRO A 23 6.83 -3.29 17.44
N ALA A 24 6.82 -4.61 17.56
CA ALA A 24 7.08 -5.49 16.42
C ALA A 24 5.86 -5.49 15.49
N ILE A 25 6.12 -5.61 14.19
CA ILE A 25 5.12 -5.73 13.13
C ILE A 25 5.44 -6.92 12.23
N GLU A 26 4.44 -7.41 11.52
CA GLU A 26 4.51 -8.58 10.64
C GLU A 26 4.36 -8.21 9.17
N VAL A 27 5.46 -8.29 8.43
CA VAL A 27 5.53 -7.85 7.04
C VAL A 27 5.68 -9.04 6.09
N GLY A 28 4.71 -9.29 5.23
CA GLY A 28 4.79 -10.29 4.16
C GLY A 28 5.81 -9.87 3.10
N ILE A 29 7.03 -10.41 3.18
CA ILE A 29 8.14 -10.12 2.26
C ILE A 29 8.10 -10.99 0.99
N VAL A 30 7.47 -12.17 1.06
CA VAL A 30 7.12 -12.97 -0.12
C VAL A 30 5.67 -13.44 0.02
N GLN A 31 4.73 -12.75 -0.62
CA GLN A 31 3.29 -12.93 -0.34
C GLN A 31 2.64 -14.14 -1.03
N ARG A 32 3.26 -14.72 -2.06
CA ARG A 32 2.67 -15.77 -2.93
C ARG A 32 3.63 -16.93 -3.19
N PHE A 33 4.37 -17.35 -2.18
CA PHE A 33 5.33 -18.45 -2.31
C PHE A 33 4.60 -19.77 -2.61
N GLY A 34 4.90 -20.38 -3.75
CA GLY A 34 4.24 -21.59 -4.24
C GLY A 34 3.05 -21.35 -5.15
N GLN A 35 2.82 -20.10 -5.58
CA GLN A 35 1.98 -19.84 -6.74
C GLN A 35 2.58 -20.47 -8.00
N LYS A 36 3.91 -20.53 -8.12
CA LYS A 36 4.58 -21.33 -9.14
C LYS A 36 5.19 -22.57 -8.46
N PRO A 37 4.99 -23.78 -9.00
CA PRO A 37 5.62 -25.00 -8.45
C PRO A 37 7.16 -24.97 -8.43
N THR A 38 7.77 -24.03 -9.15
CA THR A 38 9.23 -23.85 -9.24
C THR A 38 9.77 -22.81 -8.26
N ASP A 39 8.92 -22.20 -7.43
CA ASP A 39 9.35 -21.18 -6.49
C ASP A 39 10.39 -21.75 -5.51
N LYS A 40 11.44 -20.96 -5.26
CA LYS A 40 12.51 -21.26 -4.31
C LYS A 40 12.94 -20.01 -3.58
N LEU A 41 13.27 -20.15 -2.30
CA LEU A 41 13.86 -19.10 -1.48
C LEU A 41 15.06 -19.66 -0.74
N THR A 42 16.20 -18.98 -0.82
CA THR A 42 17.39 -19.34 -0.06
C THR A 42 17.53 -18.40 1.12
N LEU A 43 17.67 -18.95 2.32
CA LEU A 43 17.91 -18.20 3.55
C LEU A 43 19.27 -18.58 4.12
N GLU A 44 20.04 -17.58 4.53
CA GLU A 44 21.41 -17.73 5.02
C GLU A 44 21.63 -16.95 6.31
N ALA A 45 22.34 -17.55 7.26
CA ALA A 45 22.88 -16.86 8.42
C ALA A 45 24.13 -16.07 8.02
N LEU A 46 24.38 -14.96 8.71
CA LEU A 46 25.59 -14.18 8.52
C LEU A 46 26.86 -14.95 8.93
N GLY A 47 28.02 -14.47 8.47
CA GLY A 47 29.31 -15.07 8.79
C GLY A 47 29.55 -15.21 10.30
N GLY A 48 29.71 -16.45 10.76
CA GLY A 48 29.88 -16.77 12.18
C GLY A 48 28.60 -17.12 12.94
N ASP A 49 27.43 -17.06 12.28
CA ASP A 49 26.12 -17.35 12.86
C ASP A 49 25.50 -18.65 12.30
N GLN A 50 24.34 -19.04 12.83
CA GLN A 50 23.50 -20.14 12.35
C GLN A 50 22.02 -19.76 12.41
N LEU A 51 21.26 -20.27 11.44
CA LEU A 51 19.80 -20.26 11.48
C LEU A 51 19.30 -21.30 12.47
N THR A 52 18.28 -20.93 13.23
CA THR A 52 17.46 -21.83 14.05
C THR A 52 16.10 -21.98 13.38
N LEU A 53 15.76 -23.20 13.01
CA LEU A 53 14.53 -23.55 12.30
C LEU A 53 13.61 -24.28 13.28
N GLU A 54 12.47 -23.69 13.62
CA GLU A 54 11.48 -24.29 14.51
C GLU A 54 10.19 -24.63 13.76
N PHE A 55 9.73 -25.87 13.91
CA PHE A 55 8.52 -26.39 13.28
C PHE A 55 7.95 -27.55 14.10
N ALA A 56 6.72 -27.97 13.82
CA ALA A 56 6.09 -29.09 14.53
C ALA A 56 6.14 -30.41 13.75
N THR A 57 6.40 -31.52 14.43
CA THR A 57 6.25 -32.89 13.90
C THR A 57 5.38 -33.70 14.87
N GLY A 58 4.24 -34.21 14.38
CA GLY A 58 3.29 -34.94 15.23
C GLY A 58 2.77 -34.13 16.42
N GLY A 59 2.65 -32.80 16.25
CA GLY A 59 2.22 -31.86 17.29
C GLY A 59 3.28 -31.50 18.34
N ARG A 60 4.54 -31.95 18.19
CA ARG A 60 5.66 -31.58 19.06
C ARG A 60 6.58 -30.61 18.32
N SER A 61 7.03 -29.56 19.00
CA SER A 61 8.04 -28.64 18.45
C SER A 61 9.37 -29.38 18.27
N GLU A 62 9.99 -29.18 17.12
CA GLU A 62 11.32 -29.65 16.74
C GLU A 62 12.15 -28.46 16.27
N THR A 63 13.44 -28.49 16.61
CA THR A 63 14.39 -27.44 16.24
C THR A 63 15.57 -28.02 15.50
N VAL A 64 15.93 -27.41 14.38
CA VAL A 64 17.11 -27.77 13.59
C VAL A 64 17.96 -26.53 13.34
N ARG A 65 19.29 -26.68 13.38
CA ARG A 65 20.23 -25.61 13.06
C ARG A 65 20.94 -25.86 11.74
N SER A 66 21.17 -24.79 10.98
CA SER A 66 21.92 -24.80 9.74
C SER A 66 22.54 -23.44 9.47
N ARG A 67 23.54 -23.34 8.60
CA ARG A 67 24.01 -22.04 8.09
C ARG A 67 23.13 -21.49 6.99
N GLN A 68 22.43 -22.38 6.29
CA GLN A 68 21.61 -22.07 5.12
C GLN A 68 20.43 -23.06 5.05
N VAL A 69 19.30 -22.60 4.55
CA VAL A 69 18.17 -23.43 4.15
C VAL A 69 17.63 -22.95 2.81
N THR A 70 17.24 -23.87 1.94
CA THR A 70 16.45 -23.53 0.75
C THR A 70 15.03 -24.06 0.94
N LEU A 71 14.08 -23.15 0.91
CA LEU A 71 12.65 -23.46 0.85
C LEU A 71 12.28 -23.72 -0.61
N ASP A 72 11.54 -24.80 -0.84
CA ASP A 72 10.98 -25.20 -2.13
C ASP A 72 9.52 -25.63 -1.98
N ILE A 73 8.88 -25.92 -3.11
CA ILE A 73 7.49 -26.37 -3.18
C ILE A 73 7.45 -27.78 -3.75
N VAL A 74 6.76 -28.67 -3.05
CA VAL A 74 6.40 -29.99 -3.55
C VAL A 74 4.91 -29.98 -3.85
N MET A 75 4.54 -30.31 -5.09
CA MET A 75 3.13 -30.49 -5.44
C MET A 75 2.65 -31.85 -4.92
N GLU A 76 1.72 -31.83 -3.98
CA GLU A 76 1.08 -33.03 -3.44
C GLU A 76 -0.20 -33.32 -4.24
N PRO A 77 -0.28 -34.44 -4.98
CA PRO A 77 -1.50 -34.84 -5.67
C PRO A 77 -2.65 -35.09 -4.68
N LEU A 78 -3.83 -34.60 -5.01
CA LEU A 78 -5.04 -34.91 -4.26
C LEU A 78 -5.58 -36.28 -4.68
N ALA A 79 -6.07 -37.06 -3.72
CA ALA A 79 -6.68 -38.37 -3.99
C ALA A 79 -7.90 -38.25 -4.92
N GLU A 80 -8.66 -37.16 -4.77
CA GLU A 80 -9.77 -36.78 -5.64
C GLU A 80 -9.68 -35.28 -5.95
N PRO A 81 -10.10 -34.83 -7.15
CA PRO A 81 -10.15 -33.41 -7.47
C PRO A 81 -11.04 -32.65 -6.48
N GLN A 82 -10.53 -31.55 -5.93
CA GLN A 82 -11.27 -30.70 -4.98
C GLN A 82 -11.72 -29.42 -5.66
N LEU A 83 -12.99 -29.06 -5.49
CA LEU A 83 -13.53 -27.79 -5.95
C LEU A 83 -13.32 -26.71 -4.88
N GLN A 84 -12.44 -25.75 -5.15
CA GLN A 84 -12.27 -24.56 -4.34
C GLN A 84 -13.18 -23.45 -4.88
N GLU A 85 -14.02 -22.87 -4.02
CA GLU A 85 -14.92 -21.77 -4.38
C GLU A 85 -14.86 -20.64 -3.34
N ARG A 86 -14.89 -19.40 -3.84
CA ARG A 86 -15.08 -18.20 -3.02
C ARG A 86 -16.03 -17.24 -3.74
N VAL A 87 -16.78 -16.44 -2.98
CA VAL A 87 -17.63 -15.39 -3.54
C VAL A 87 -16.88 -14.08 -3.48
N VAL A 88 -16.61 -13.49 -4.65
CA VAL A 88 -16.05 -12.14 -4.76
C VAL A 88 -17.22 -11.17 -4.89
N LEU A 89 -17.32 -10.22 -3.97
CA LEU A 89 -18.40 -9.24 -3.92
C LEU A 89 -18.07 -7.97 -4.71
N SER A 90 -16.80 -7.56 -4.70
CA SER A 90 -16.28 -6.40 -5.43
C SER A 90 -14.75 -6.46 -5.53
N SER A 91 -14.15 -5.69 -6.44
CA SER A 91 -12.70 -5.57 -6.61
C SER A 91 -12.28 -4.11 -6.76
N HIS A 92 -11.14 -3.74 -6.15
CA HIS A 92 -10.67 -2.36 -6.04
C HIS A 92 -9.16 -2.27 -6.25
N ARG A 93 -8.68 -1.14 -6.75
CA ARG A 93 -7.26 -0.85 -6.89
C ARG A 93 -6.58 -0.64 -5.53
N SER A 94 -7.29 -0.08 -4.55
CA SER A 94 -6.76 0.35 -3.27
C SER A 94 -7.43 -0.36 -2.09
N PHE A 95 -6.66 -0.52 -1.01
CA PHE A 95 -7.19 -1.05 0.26
C PHE A 95 -8.30 -0.16 0.80
N GLU A 96 -8.12 1.16 0.73
CA GLU A 96 -9.07 2.16 1.25
C GLU A 96 -10.46 1.99 0.64
N SER A 97 -10.53 1.84 -0.70
CA SER A 97 -11.80 1.62 -1.39
C SER A 97 -12.38 0.22 -1.13
N ALA A 98 -11.52 -0.80 -0.98
CA ALA A 98 -11.97 -2.15 -0.60
C ALA A 98 -12.51 -2.19 0.84
N GLU A 99 -11.91 -1.45 1.77
CA GLU A 99 -12.36 -1.35 3.16
C GLU A 99 -13.71 -0.64 3.26
N ASP A 100 -13.88 0.47 2.55
CA ASP A 100 -15.19 1.13 2.46
C ASP A 100 -16.25 0.18 1.87
N SER A 101 -15.94 -0.51 0.77
CA SER A 101 -16.84 -1.50 0.18
C SER A 101 -17.17 -2.63 1.17
N GLY A 102 -16.18 -3.16 1.88
CA GLY A 102 -16.39 -4.18 2.91
C GLY A 102 -17.32 -3.70 4.02
N ASN A 103 -17.16 -2.46 4.49
CA ASN A 103 -18.05 -1.86 5.48
C ASN A 103 -19.48 -1.67 4.95
N GLN A 104 -19.64 -1.31 3.67
CA GLN A 104 -20.95 -1.26 3.04
C GLN A 104 -21.61 -2.64 2.99
N TRP A 105 -20.87 -3.71 2.67
CA TRP A 105 -21.40 -5.08 2.70
C TRP A 105 -21.80 -5.54 4.10
N ARG A 106 -20.97 -5.26 5.12
CA ARG A 106 -21.30 -5.54 6.53
C ARG A 106 -22.56 -4.81 6.98
N SER A 107 -22.75 -3.56 6.56
CA SER A 107 -23.97 -2.80 6.86
C SER A 107 -25.26 -3.41 6.27
N ARG A 108 -25.11 -4.26 5.24
CA ARG A 108 -26.20 -5.03 4.62
C ARG A 108 -26.36 -6.44 5.23
N GLY A 109 -25.62 -6.76 6.29
CA GLY A 109 -25.63 -8.06 6.95
C GLY A 109 -24.83 -9.15 6.22
N ILE A 110 -23.93 -8.77 5.32
CA ILE A 110 -23.02 -9.70 4.63
C ILE A 110 -21.65 -9.62 5.30
N GLU A 111 -21.26 -10.73 5.93
CA GLU A 111 -19.92 -10.86 6.52
C GLU A 111 -18.86 -10.99 5.43
N VAL A 112 -17.76 -10.26 5.58
CA VAL A 112 -16.71 -10.16 4.54
C VAL A 112 -15.30 -10.16 5.09
N GLU A 113 -14.38 -10.60 4.24
CA GLU A 113 -12.94 -10.53 4.40
C GLU A 113 -12.32 -9.76 3.24
N LEU A 114 -11.24 -9.03 3.51
CA LEU A 114 -10.48 -8.31 2.49
C LEU A 114 -9.27 -9.14 2.12
N ALA A 115 -9.08 -9.39 0.83
CA ALA A 115 -7.96 -10.14 0.29
C ALA A 115 -7.32 -9.39 -0.87
N GLN A 116 -6.08 -9.72 -1.21
CA GLN A 116 -5.34 -9.08 -2.30
C GLN A 116 -4.72 -10.12 -3.24
N PRO A 117 -5.47 -11.04 -3.87
CA PRO A 117 -4.88 -12.05 -4.77
C PRO A 117 -4.09 -11.45 -5.95
N GLY A 118 -4.36 -10.19 -6.29
CA GLY A 118 -3.55 -9.36 -7.17
C GLY A 118 -4.01 -7.90 -7.10
N THR A 119 -5.33 -7.68 -7.15
CA THR A 119 -5.96 -6.43 -6.70
C THR A 119 -6.73 -6.67 -5.41
N TRP A 120 -7.06 -5.62 -4.69
CA TRP A 120 -7.90 -5.74 -3.51
C TRP A 120 -9.29 -6.27 -3.90
N GLN A 121 -9.79 -7.19 -3.10
CA GLN A 121 -11.09 -7.82 -3.28
C GLN A 121 -11.80 -7.89 -1.94
N VAL A 122 -13.12 -7.72 -1.99
CA VAL A 122 -13.99 -8.02 -0.87
C VAL A 122 -14.61 -9.39 -1.11
N TRP A 123 -14.28 -10.35 -0.27
CA TRP A 123 -14.82 -11.71 -0.33
C TRP A 123 -15.93 -11.88 0.68
N ALA A 124 -16.96 -12.65 0.35
CA ALA A 124 -17.91 -13.11 1.35
C ALA A 124 -17.22 -14.12 2.28
N LYS A 125 -17.40 -13.96 3.59
CA LYS A 125 -16.64 -14.71 4.61
C LYS A 125 -16.84 -16.22 4.48
N GLY A 126 -15.74 -16.97 4.36
CA GLY A 126 -15.78 -18.38 3.96
C GLY A 126 -16.47 -19.32 4.95
N ASP A 127 -16.35 -19.04 6.25
CA ASP A 127 -16.97 -19.81 7.36
C ASP A 127 -18.49 -19.59 7.44
N VAL A 128 -18.96 -18.37 7.14
CA VAL A 128 -20.38 -18.01 7.07
C VAL A 128 -21.02 -18.61 5.82
N TYR A 129 -20.38 -18.44 4.65
CA TYR A 129 -20.85 -18.96 3.37
C TYR A 129 -20.14 -20.27 3.03
N SER A 130 -20.25 -21.25 3.91
CA SER A 130 -19.42 -22.47 3.92
C SER A 130 -19.78 -23.53 2.89
N THR A 131 -21.01 -23.49 2.33
CA THR A 131 -21.48 -24.51 1.38
C THR A 131 -21.61 -23.97 -0.06
N PRO A 132 -21.44 -24.82 -1.08
CA PRO A 132 -21.67 -24.45 -2.49
C PRO A 132 -23.06 -23.85 -2.74
N LEU A 133 -24.09 -24.34 -2.02
CA LEU A 133 -25.46 -23.85 -2.11
C LEU A 133 -25.58 -22.41 -1.58
N LEU A 134 -25.04 -22.14 -0.39
CA LEU A 134 -25.09 -20.80 0.21
C LEU A 134 -24.38 -19.75 -0.66
N ARG A 135 -23.23 -20.10 -1.25
CA ARG A 135 -22.49 -19.21 -2.16
C ARG A 135 -23.27 -18.85 -3.42
N ARG A 136 -23.89 -19.85 -4.06
CA ARG A 136 -24.73 -19.65 -5.25
C ARG A 136 -25.97 -18.82 -4.92
N LEU A 137 -26.66 -19.15 -3.82
CA LEU A 137 -27.83 -18.41 -3.37
C LEU A 137 -27.51 -16.94 -3.07
N LEU A 138 -26.37 -16.67 -2.42
CA LEU A 138 -25.90 -15.30 -2.17
C LEU A 138 -25.71 -14.54 -3.49
N VAL A 139 -24.93 -15.08 -4.42
CA VAL A 139 -24.65 -14.42 -5.70
C VAL A 139 -25.93 -14.21 -6.51
N GLU A 140 -26.81 -15.20 -6.58
CA GLU A 140 -28.09 -15.10 -7.29
C GLU A 140 -29.00 -14.02 -6.67
N ASN A 141 -29.11 -14.00 -5.35
CA ASN A 141 -29.93 -13.01 -4.65
C ASN A 141 -29.39 -11.59 -4.86
N LEU A 142 -28.08 -11.39 -4.77
CA LEU A 142 -27.45 -10.09 -5.04
C LEU A 142 -27.68 -9.63 -6.48
N LYS A 143 -27.59 -10.53 -7.46
CA LYS A 143 -27.88 -10.21 -8.87
C LYS A 143 -29.34 -9.82 -9.07
N GLN A 144 -30.28 -10.50 -8.40
CA GLN A 144 -31.70 -10.13 -8.44
C GLN A 144 -31.98 -8.76 -7.80
N GLN A 145 -31.14 -8.34 -6.84
CA GLN A 145 -31.18 -6.98 -6.27
C GLN A 145 -30.47 -5.92 -7.14
N GLY A 146 -29.93 -6.30 -8.30
CA GLY A 146 -29.31 -5.38 -9.26
C GLY A 146 -27.79 -5.21 -9.11
N PHE A 147 -27.12 -5.96 -8.23
CA PHE A 147 -25.67 -5.94 -8.15
C PHE A 147 -25.04 -6.71 -9.32
N THR A 148 -24.12 -6.07 -10.04
CA THR A 148 -23.48 -6.64 -11.24
C THR A 148 -22.08 -7.20 -10.96
N GLU A 149 -21.42 -6.73 -9.92
CA GLU A 149 -20.06 -7.13 -9.54
C GLU A 149 -19.96 -8.52 -8.90
N PRO A 150 -20.88 -8.98 -8.03
CA PRO A 150 -20.71 -10.25 -7.33
C PRO A 150 -20.63 -11.46 -8.27
N TYR A 151 -19.61 -12.28 -8.08
CA TYR A 151 -19.42 -13.52 -8.84
C TYR A 151 -18.82 -14.64 -8.00
N LEU A 152 -18.99 -15.87 -8.47
CA LEU A 152 -18.36 -17.05 -7.91
C LEU A 152 -17.02 -17.27 -8.60
N ASP A 153 -15.94 -17.28 -7.82
CA ASP A 153 -14.62 -17.69 -8.26
C ASP A 153 -14.43 -19.17 -7.91
N SER A 154 -14.14 -20.00 -8.91
CA SER A 154 -14.17 -21.45 -8.79
C SER A 154 -12.96 -22.06 -9.49
N GLN A 155 -12.25 -22.93 -8.79
CA GLN A 155 -11.09 -23.65 -9.31
C GLN A 155 -11.17 -25.12 -8.90
N VAL A 156 -10.91 -26.02 -9.85
CA VAL A 156 -10.72 -27.45 -9.56
C VAL A 156 -9.24 -27.69 -9.33
N LEU A 157 -8.90 -28.17 -8.13
CA LEU A 157 -7.55 -28.54 -7.72
C LEU A 157 -7.38 -30.04 -7.87
N THR A 158 -6.30 -30.46 -8.52
CA THR A 158 -5.88 -31.87 -8.61
C THR A 158 -4.59 -32.13 -7.81
N ALA A 159 -3.92 -31.08 -7.37
CA ALA A 159 -2.77 -31.09 -6.49
C ALA A 159 -2.71 -29.78 -5.70
N VAL A 160 -2.04 -29.79 -4.55
CA VAL A 160 -1.81 -28.61 -3.71
C VAL A 160 -0.32 -28.38 -3.47
N PRO A 161 0.15 -27.13 -3.42
CA PRO A 161 1.54 -26.86 -3.10
C PRO A 161 1.79 -27.15 -1.62
N ARG A 162 2.94 -27.77 -1.32
CA ARG A 162 3.45 -27.96 0.04
C ARG A 162 4.81 -27.34 0.18
N SER A 163 4.94 -26.44 1.15
CA SER A 163 6.23 -25.89 1.56
C SER A 163 7.15 -27.00 2.07
N SER A 164 8.39 -26.95 1.64
CA SER A 164 9.36 -27.98 1.93
C SER A 164 10.77 -27.41 1.98
N TRP A 165 11.66 -28.11 2.69
CA TRP A 165 13.09 -27.77 2.75
C TRP A 165 13.93 -29.00 3.09
N ILE A 166 15.23 -28.93 2.80
CA ILE A 166 16.20 -29.95 3.20
C ILE A 166 17.21 -29.35 4.16
N VAL A 167 17.35 -29.97 5.34
CA VAL A 167 18.41 -29.64 6.30
C VAL A 167 18.95 -30.93 6.91
N ASN A 168 20.29 -31.01 7.03
CA ASN A 168 21.00 -32.18 7.58
C ASN A 168 20.65 -33.51 6.89
N GLY A 169 20.34 -33.47 5.58
CA GLY A 169 19.99 -34.65 4.78
C GLY A 169 18.53 -35.11 4.89
N TYR A 170 17.71 -34.44 5.69
CA TYR A 170 16.29 -34.75 5.85
C TYR A 170 15.44 -33.72 5.11
N ARG A 171 14.42 -34.19 4.38
CA ARG A 171 13.40 -33.33 3.79
C ARG A 171 12.23 -33.18 4.77
N TYR A 172 11.84 -31.94 5.01
CA TYR A 172 10.69 -31.58 5.81
C TYR A 172 9.63 -30.99 4.90
N THR A 173 8.36 -31.24 5.22
CA THR A 173 7.19 -30.70 4.52
C THR A 173 6.20 -30.27 5.58
N ARG A 174 6.11 -28.97 5.85
CA ARG A 174 5.33 -28.40 6.95
C ARG A 174 4.77 -27.06 6.54
N ASP A 175 3.58 -26.78 7.02
CA ASP A 175 2.89 -25.53 6.71
C ASP A 175 3.45 -24.32 7.47
N LEU A 176 3.97 -24.55 8.68
CA LEU A 176 4.52 -23.53 9.56
C LEU A 176 6.02 -23.78 9.80
N LEU A 177 6.82 -22.74 9.66
CA LEU A 177 8.25 -22.74 9.97
C LEU A 177 8.65 -21.35 10.49
N THR A 178 9.22 -21.31 11.69
CA THR A 178 9.89 -20.13 12.25
C THR A 178 11.39 -20.22 12.01
N ILE A 179 12.00 -19.11 11.63
CA ILE A 179 13.42 -19.01 11.28
C ILE A 179 14.01 -17.82 12.03
N ASP A 180 14.95 -18.11 12.92
CA ASP A 180 15.69 -17.13 13.72
C ASP A 180 17.19 -17.22 13.43
N SER A 181 17.95 -16.21 13.87
CA SER A 181 19.41 -16.25 13.88
C SER A 181 19.98 -15.62 15.16
N GLY A 182 21.23 -15.97 15.51
CA GLY A 182 21.88 -15.44 16.70
C GLY A 182 22.18 -13.94 16.62
N PHE A 183 22.31 -13.40 15.41
CA PHE A 183 22.54 -11.97 15.17
C PHE A 183 21.27 -11.18 14.86
N ASP A 184 20.09 -11.81 14.98
CA ASP A 184 18.78 -11.19 14.71
C ASP A 184 18.68 -10.60 13.29
N ARG A 185 19.34 -11.29 12.35
CA ARG A 185 19.42 -10.93 10.93
C ARG A 185 19.53 -12.17 10.06
N ILE A 186 18.74 -12.21 8.99
CA ILE A 186 18.66 -13.35 8.07
C ILE A 186 18.75 -12.82 6.64
N GLN A 187 19.69 -13.37 5.87
CA GLN A 187 19.81 -13.09 4.46
C GLN A 187 18.75 -13.91 3.71
N VAL A 188 17.83 -13.28 2.99
CA VAL A 188 16.83 -13.92 2.13
C VAL A 188 17.18 -13.59 0.68
N ASN A 189 17.65 -14.58 -0.06
CA ASN A 189 18.27 -14.40 -1.36
C ASN A 189 19.39 -13.34 -1.30
N GLN A 190 19.13 -12.13 -1.82
CA GLN A 190 20.10 -11.02 -1.87
C GLN A 190 19.83 -9.92 -0.84
N GLU A 191 18.72 -9.98 -0.11
CA GLU A 191 18.31 -8.95 0.83
C GLU A 191 18.50 -9.41 2.28
N LEU A 192 18.96 -8.50 3.15
CA LEU A 192 19.21 -8.79 4.56
C LEU A 192 18.04 -8.30 5.41
N TYR A 193 17.33 -9.19 6.10
CA TYR A 193 16.19 -8.83 6.94
C TYR A 193 16.56 -8.90 8.43
N PRO A 194 16.22 -7.89 9.25
CA PRO A 194 16.31 -7.97 10.71
C PRO A 194 15.17 -8.80 11.30
N GLY A 195 15.31 -9.23 12.55
CA GLY A 195 14.27 -9.97 13.24
C GLY A 195 14.18 -11.44 12.84
N SER A 196 13.00 -12.01 13.01
CA SER A 196 12.67 -13.39 12.68
C SER A 196 11.84 -13.48 11.39
N LEU A 197 11.79 -14.68 10.82
CA LEU A 197 10.94 -14.99 9.66
C LEU A 197 10.00 -16.13 9.97
N HIS A 198 8.77 -16.05 9.46
CA HIS A 198 7.74 -17.08 9.58
C HIS A 198 7.24 -17.44 8.18
N LEU A 199 7.36 -18.72 7.81
CA LEU A 199 6.65 -19.25 6.66
C LEU A 199 5.30 -19.79 7.13
N GLN A 200 4.22 -19.33 6.51
CA GLN A 200 2.85 -19.71 6.88
C GLN A 200 1.94 -19.85 5.66
N PRO A 201 0.84 -20.63 5.74
CA PRO A 201 -0.18 -20.66 4.69
C PRO A 201 -0.89 -19.32 4.55
N ASN A 202 -1.46 -19.06 3.37
CA ASN A 202 -2.30 -17.89 3.13
C ASN A 202 -3.66 -18.28 2.53
N SER A 203 -4.55 -17.29 2.37
CA SER A 203 -5.94 -17.50 1.93
C SER A 203 -6.08 -17.92 0.45
N TYR A 204 -4.97 -18.01 -0.29
CA TYR A 204 -4.92 -18.37 -1.71
C TYR A 204 -4.49 -19.82 -1.95
N GLY A 205 -4.26 -20.60 -0.89
CA GLY A 205 -3.76 -21.98 -1.00
C GLY A 205 -2.27 -22.05 -1.34
N THR A 206 -1.53 -20.99 -1.00
CA THR A 206 -0.07 -20.89 -1.14
C THR A 206 0.52 -20.50 0.22
N TYR A 207 1.78 -20.04 0.24
CA TYR A 207 2.45 -19.61 1.46
C TYR A 207 2.89 -18.15 1.39
N THR A 208 3.06 -17.56 2.56
CA THR A 208 3.66 -16.25 2.75
C THR A 208 4.90 -16.39 3.64
N LEU A 209 6.02 -15.80 3.22
CA LEU A 209 7.16 -15.56 4.11
C LEU A 209 6.96 -14.19 4.76
N VAL A 210 6.73 -14.19 6.07
CA VAL A 210 6.50 -13.02 6.92
C VAL A 210 7.78 -12.69 7.67
N ASN A 211 8.13 -11.41 7.75
CA ASN A 211 9.18 -10.90 8.59
C ASN A 211 8.58 -10.21 9.80
N GLN A 212 8.87 -10.72 10.99
CA GLN A 212 8.52 -10.07 12.26
C GLN A 212 9.69 -9.16 12.68
N VAL A 213 9.43 -7.85 12.73
CA VAL A 213 10.47 -6.83 12.84
C VAL A 213 10.01 -5.67 13.71
N ASN A 214 10.90 -5.12 14.54
CA ASN A 214 10.63 -3.89 15.31
C ASN A 214 10.42 -2.69 14.38
N ILE A 215 9.46 -1.82 14.69
CA ILE A 215 9.08 -0.73 13.79
C ILE A 215 10.27 0.18 13.41
N GLU A 216 11.19 0.48 14.33
CA GLU A 216 12.35 1.33 14.02
C GLU A 216 13.32 0.65 13.04
N ASP A 217 13.48 -0.68 13.13
CA ASP A 217 14.31 -1.47 12.22
C ASP A 217 13.65 -1.63 10.84
N TYR A 218 12.32 -1.74 10.81
CA TYR A 218 11.53 -1.72 9.58
C TYR A 218 11.74 -0.40 8.82
N LEU A 219 11.73 0.74 9.51
CA LEU A 219 11.90 2.05 8.87
C LEU A 219 13.24 2.22 8.19
N ARG A 220 14.29 1.56 8.68
CA ARG A 220 15.61 1.55 8.02
C ARG A 220 15.54 0.92 6.64
N GLY A 221 14.64 -0.05 6.45
CA GLY A 221 14.37 -0.68 5.17
C GLY A 221 13.30 -0.02 4.32
N VAL A 222 12.61 1.01 4.83
CA VAL A 222 11.57 1.72 4.10
C VAL A 222 12.03 3.10 3.65
N VAL A 223 12.52 3.91 4.58
CA VAL A 223 12.78 5.33 4.33
C VAL A 223 13.77 5.56 3.17
N PRO A 224 14.91 4.84 3.06
CA PRO A 224 15.84 5.05 1.94
C PRO A 224 15.24 4.77 0.56
N HIS A 225 14.32 3.80 0.47
CA HIS A 225 13.70 3.35 -0.78
C HIS A 225 12.46 4.15 -1.15
N GLU A 226 11.79 4.75 -0.17
CA GLU A 226 10.62 5.58 -0.38
C GLU A 226 10.97 6.99 -0.84
N ILE A 227 11.76 7.71 -0.03
CA ILE A 227 12.07 9.09 -0.34
C ILE A 227 13.37 9.20 -1.15
N GLY A 228 14.32 8.29 -0.93
CA GLY A 228 15.62 8.29 -1.59
C GLY A 228 16.74 8.70 -0.63
N SER A 229 17.84 7.97 -0.71
CA SER A 229 19.00 8.13 0.19
C SER A 229 19.70 9.49 0.12
N ALA A 230 19.38 10.35 -0.86
CA ALA A 230 19.92 11.69 -1.10
C ALA A 230 19.04 12.86 -0.58
N ALA A 231 17.82 12.58 -0.10
CA ALA A 231 16.88 13.57 0.44
C ALA A 231 17.46 14.49 1.53
N PRO A 232 17.04 15.76 1.65
CA PRO A 232 17.42 16.63 2.76
C PRO A 232 16.97 16.11 4.13
N GLN A 233 17.71 16.40 5.19
CA GLN A 233 17.48 15.80 6.52
C GLN A 233 16.05 15.99 7.04
N ALA A 234 15.50 17.21 7.00
CA ALA A 234 14.15 17.48 7.49
C ALA A 234 13.05 16.74 6.68
N ALA A 235 13.30 16.49 5.39
CA ALA A 235 12.40 15.68 4.56
C ALA A 235 12.46 14.20 4.95
N VAL A 236 13.67 13.67 5.22
CA VAL A 236 13.85 12.29 5.72
C VAL A 236 13.19 12.11 7.09
N GLU A 237 13.35 13.06 8.00
CA GLU A 237 12.68 13.05 9.31
C GLU A 237 11.15 13.06 9.18
N ALA A 238 10.60 13.90 8.29
CA ALA A 238 9.17 13.90 7.99
C ALA A 238 8.70 12.54 7.41
N GLN A 239 9.46 11.97 6.47
CA GLN A 239 9.19 10.65 5.91
C GLN A 239 9.23 9.55 6.98
N ALA A 240 10.18 9.57 7.90
CA ALA A 240 10.29 8.57 8.96
C ALA A 240 9.07 8.61 9.90
N ILE A 241 8.62 9.80 10.29
CA ILE A 241 7.39 9.98 11.09
C ILE A 241 6.17 9.44 10.33
N LEU A 242 6.03 9.76 9.05
CA LEU A 242 4.91 9.29 8.23
C LEU A 242 4.94 7.79 8.03
N ALA A 243 6.10 7.22 7.69
CA ALA A 243 6.23 5.79 7.49
C ALA A 243 5.90 5.00 8.77
N ARG A 244 6.35 5.48 9.94
CA ARG A 244 5.99 4.90 11.23
C ARG A 244 4.49 4.95 11.47
N THR A 245 3.91 6.13 11.23
CA THR A 245 2.46 6.35 11.41
C THR A 245 1.65 5.48 10.46
N TYR A 246 2.06 5.38 9.20
CA TYR A 246 1.41 4.59 8.16
C TYR A 246 1.40 3.12 8.55
N ALA A 247 2.56 2.55 8.89
CA ALA A 247 2.67 1.14 9.25
C ALA A 247 1.72 0.79 10.39
N LEU A 248 1.80 1.53 11.50
CA LEU A 248 0.97 1.32 12.69
C LEU A 248 -0.53 1.59 12.44
N ARG A 249 -0.88 2.53 11.55
CA ARG A 249 -2.27 2.79 11.15
C ARG A 249 -2.87 1.65 10.34
N ASN A 250 -2.04 0.83 9.69
CA ASN A 250 -2.44 -0.10 8.64
C ASN A 250 -2.25 -1.60 8.98
N LEU A 251 -2.07 -1.94 10.25
CA LEU A 251 -1.78 -3.33 10.67
C LEU A 251 -2.87 -4.37 10.35
N ARG A 252 -4.07 -3.93 9.94
CA ARG A 252 -5.20 -4.82 9.61
C ARG A 252 -5.28 -5.22 8.14
N ARG A 253 -4.39 -4.71 7.29
CA ARG A 253 -4.54 -4.78 5.82
C ARG A 253 -4.56 -6.22 5.29
N PHE A 254 -3.78 -7.12 5.88
CA PHE A 254 -3.66 -8.51 5.45
C PHE A 254 -4.15 -9.50 6.51
N ALA A 255 -5.13 -9.11 7.33
CA ALA A 255 -5.66 -9.95 8.40
C ALA A 255 -6.16 -11.33 7.93
N ILE A 256 -6.66 -11.47 6.68
CA ILE A 256 -7.09 -12.76 6.12
C ILE A 256 -5.91 -13.74 5.89
N ASP A 257 -4.70 -13.19 5.74
CA ASP A 257 -3.47 -13.94 5.47
C ASP A 257 -2.57 -14.06 6.70
N ASP A 258 -3.06 -13.60 7.87
CA ASP A 258 -2.38 -13.66 9.18
C ASP A 258 -1.05 -12.87 9.24
N TYR A 259 -1.02 -11.69 8.62
CA TYR A 259 0.05 -10.70 8.78
C TYR A 259 -0.50 -9.27 8.58
N GLU A 260 0.37 -8.26 8.74
CA GLU A 260 -0.07 -6.87 8.88
C GLU A 260 0.17 -6.02 7.63
N LEU A 261 1.38 -6.08 7.05
CA LEU A 261 1.79 -5.24 5.91
C LEU A 261 2.49 -6.03 4.82
N CYS A 262 2.44 -5.53 3.59
CA CYS A 262 3.21 -6.03 2.45
C CYS A 262 4.51 -5.24 2.27
N ALA A 263 5.49 -5.83 1.56
CA ALA A 263 6.80 -5.22 1.31
C ALA A 263 6.88 -4.38 0.01
N ASP A 264 5.74 -4.14 -0.65
CA ASP A 264 5.68 -3.45 -1.94
C ASP A 264 4.86 -2.15 -1.91
N THR A 265 4.70 -1.53 -3.08
CA THR A 265 4.00 -0.23 -3.25
C THR A 265 2.51 -0.24 -2.90
N GLN A 266 1.89 -1.41 -2.66
CA GLN A 266 0.55 -1.43 -2.05
C GLN A 266 0.61 -0.93 -0.61
N CYS A 267 1.73 -1.13 0.09
CA CYS A 267 1.97 -0.70 1.46
C CYS A 267 3.09 0.34 1.47
N GLN A 268 4.33 -0.12 1.73
CA GLN A 268 5.54 0.68 1.65
C GLN A 268 6.66 -0.20 1.10
N VAL A 269 7.56 0.39 0.33
CA VAL A 269 8.69 -0.33 -0.25
C VAL A 269 9.66 -0.74 0.86
N TYR A 270 9.67 -2.03 1.22
CA TYR A 270 10.51 -2.59 2.29
C TYR A 270 11.44 -3.68 1.75
N TRP A 271 12.76 -3.41 1.74
CA TRP A 271 13.78 -4.33 1.20
C TRP A 271 14.78 -4.79 2.27
N GLY A 272 14.30 -4.97 3.50
CA GLY A 272 15.18 -5.25 4.64
C GLY A 272 16.20 -4.12 4.83
N TRP A 273 17.42 -4.42 5.26
CA TRP A 273 18.49 -3.45 5.49
C TRP A 273 19.42 -3.23 4.30
N ASP A 274 19.08 -3.76 3.12
CA ASP A 274 19.80 -3.39 1.91
C ASP A 274 19.55 -1.90 1.56
N GLY A 275 20.60 -1.18 1.18
CA GLY A 275 20.52 0.25 0.89
C GLY A 275 20.38 1.19 2.11
N THR A 276 20.53 0.68 3.34
CA THR A 276 20.60 1.53 4.54
C THR A 276 21.77 2.51 4.48
N VAL A 277 21.55 3.74 4.94
CA VAL A 277 22.58 4.79 4.95
C VAL A 277 22.56 5.56 6.27
N GLU A 278 23.74 5.87 6.81
CA GLU A 278 23.91 6.48 8.14
C GLU A 278 23.12 7.78 8.32
N ARG A 279 22.99 8.59 7.26
CA ARG A 279 22.22 9.84 7.31
C ARG A 279 20.72 9.59 7.52
N VAL A 280 20.18 8.53 6.93
CA VAL A 280 18.78 8.14 7.13
C VAL A 280 18.60 7.54 8.52
N ASP A 281 19.53 6.69 8.96
CA ASP A 281 19.53 6.14 10.33
C ASP A 281 19.52 7.24 11.40
N ARG A 282 20.29 8.32 11.20
CA ARG A 282 20.26 9.49 12.10
C ARG A 282 18.92 10.21 12.12
N ALA A 283 18.24 10.33 10.98
CA ALA A 283 16.91 10.96 10.91
C ALA A 283 15.82 10.08 11.55
N ILE A 284 15.91 8.76 11.39
CA ILE A 284 15.05 7.80 12.06
C ILE A 284 15.25 7.91 13.58
N ALA A 285 16.51 7.88 14.05
CA ALA A 285 16.83 8.03 15.47
C ALA A 285 16.38 9.38 16.04
N ALA A 286 16.56 10.48 15.30
CA ALA A 286 16.11 11.82 15.73
C ALA A 286 14.57 11.93 15.85
N THR A 287 13.84 11.06 15.19
CA THR A 287 12.37 11.01 15.20
C THR A 287 11.82 9.74 15.86
N GLN A 288 12.64 9.03 16.63
CA GLN A 288 12.28 7.75 17.24
C GLN A 288 10.98 7.87 18.03
N GLY A 289 10.05 6.96 17.76
CA GLY A 289 8.74 6.93 18.41
C GLY A 289 7.83 8.13 18.11
N LEU A 290 8.20 9.08 17.23
CA LEU A 290 7.30 10.16 16.84
C LEU A 290 6.33 9.69 15.76
N VAL A 291 5.05 10.00 15.97
CA VAL A 291 3.94 9.70 15.05
C VAL A 291 3.09 10.94 14.79
N LEU A 292 2.32 10.91 13.70
CA LEU A 292 1.40 11.97 13.30
C LEU A 292 -0.04 11.59 13.67
N THR A 293 -0.76 12.50 14.31
CA THR A 293 -2.09 12.20 14.86
C THR A 293 -3.10 13.33 14.64
N TYR A 294 -4.37 12.95 14.66
CA TYR A 294 -5.53 13.83 14.67
C TYR A 294 -6.54 13.25 15.67
N ASP A 295 -7.04 14.04 16.61
CA ASP A 295 -7.97 13.59 17.68
C ASP A 295 -7.50 12.31 18.42
N ASN A 296 -6.21 12.25 18.78
CA ASN A 296 -5.55 11.10 19.44
C ASN A 296 -5.63 9.76 18.67
N GLU A 297 -5.90 9.82 17.37
CA GLU A 297 -5.84 8.70 16.44
C GLU A 297 -4.67 8.90 15.47
N LEU A 298 -3.97 7.82 15.10
CA LEU A 298 -2.98 7.87 14.02
C LEU A 298 -3.68 8.26 12.72
N VAL A 299 -3.09 9.21 11.99
CA VAL A 299 -3.65 9.65 10.71
C VAL A 299 -3.37 8.64 9.60
N ASP A 300 -4.17 8.67 8.53
CA ASP A 300 -3.80 8.06 7.25
C ASP A 300 -2.61 8.83 6.66
N ALA A 301 -1.40 8.45 7.07
CA ALA A 301 -0.12 9.08 6.75
C ALA A 301 0.37 8.74 5.33
N VAL A 302 -0.50 8.91 4.33
CA VAL A 302 -0.23 8.61 2.93
C VAL A 302 0.66 9.67 2.29
N TYR A 303 1.56 9.29 1.40
CA TYR A 303 2.49 10.19 0.70
C TYR A 303 2.68 9.73 -0.75
N SER A 304 3.15 10.60 -1.63
CA SER A 304 3.39 10.27 -3.04
C SER A 304 4.67 10.94 -3.54
N SER A 305 5.20 10.44 -4.66
CA SER A 305 6.39 11.03 -5.29
C SER A 305 6.19 12.51 -5.63
N THR A 306 5.11 12.81 -6.36
CA THR A 306 4.81 14.16 -6.84
C THR A 306 3.30 14.35 -6.95
N THR A 307 2.77 15.44 -6.41
CA THR A 307 1.35 15.79 -6.38
C THR A 307 0.87 16.46 -7.67
N GLY A 308 1.79 17.03 -8.45
CA GLY A 308 1.46 17.83 -9.63
C GLY A 308 1.15 19.28 -9.26
N GLY A 309 1.72 19.79 -8.19
CA GLY A 309 1.57 21.15 -7.69
C GLY A 309 0.36 21.38 -6.79
N VAL A 310 -0.45 20.36 -6.53
CA VAL A 310 -1.60 20.44 -5.62
C VAL A 310 -1.92 19.06 -5.01
N THR A 311 -1.97 19.01 -3.67
CA THR A 311 -2.37 17.79 -2.96
C THR A 311 -3.86 17.50 -3.17
N ALA A 312 -4.30 16.30 -2.81
CA ALA A 312 -5.71 15.91 -2.84
C ALA A 312 -6.31 15.73 -1.46
N ALA A 313 -7.65 15.86 -1.41
CA ALA A 313 -8.41 15.26 -0.33
C ALA A 313 -8.43 13.73 -0.44
N PHE A 314 -8.64 13.03 0.68
CA PHE A 314 -8.82 11.57 0.69
C PHE A 314 -9.90 11.10 -0.30
N GLY A 315 -11.07 11.76 -0.27
CA GLY A 315 -12.23 11.41 -1.11
C GLY A 315 -12.04 11.69 -2.61
N ASP A 316 -11.01 12.46 -2.99
CA ASP A 316 -10.68 12.72 -4.40
C ASP A 316 -10.05 11.50 -5.07
N VAL A 317 -9.51 10.56 -4.29
CA VAL A 317 -8.77 9.40 -4.82
C VAL A 317 -9.44 8.09 -4.41
N TRP A 318 -9.90 7.99 -3.16
CA TRP A 318 -10.44 6.76 -2.61
C TRP A 318 -11.89 6.92 -2.16
N ASN A 319 -12.55 5.79 -1.91
CA ASN A 319 -13.85 5.75 -1.25
C ASN A 319 -13.68 5.74 0.28
N GLY A 320 -14.73 6.13 1.00
CA GLY A 320 -14.74 6.19 2.46
C GLY A 320 -14.88 7.59 3.05
N LYS A 321 -14.87 7.64 4.39
CA LYS A 321 -15.11 8.86 5.16
C LYS A 321 -14.05 9.94 4.85
N PRO A 322 -14.43 11.22 4.75
CA PRO A 322 -13.45 12.31 4.62
C PRO A 322 -12.43 12.29 5.77
N ARG A 323 -11.18 12.64 5.46
CA ARG A 323 -10.13 12.86 6.45
C ARG A 323 -9.87 14.36 6.56
N PRO A 324 -10.27 15.03 7.67
CA PRO A 324 -10.15 16.48 7.80
C PRO A 324 -8.71 16.99 7.62
N TYR A 325 -7.72 16.17 7.97
CA TYR A 325 -6.30 16.48 7.82
C TYR A 325 -5.73 16.31 6.41
N LEU A 326 -6.43 15.61 5.50
CA LEU A 326 -6.04 15.45 4.09
C LEU A 326 -6.88 16.38 3.23
N GLN A 327 -6.34 17.56 2.92
CA GLN A 327 -7.02 18.59 2.13
C GLN A 327 -6.16 19.01 0.94
N PRO A 328 -6.78 19.54 -0.14
CA PRO A 328 -6.06 20.16 -1.23
C PRO A 328 -5.30 21.41 -0.77
N VAL A 329 -3.99 21.40 -0.97
CA VAL A 329 -3.05 22.48 -0.70
C VAL A 329 -2.20 22.65 -1.95
N VAL A 330 -2.07 23.88 -2.43
CA VAL A 330 -1.15 24.18 -3.54
C VAL A 330 0.28 24.02 -3.02
N ASP A 331 1.05 23.12 -3.65
CA ASP A 331 2.39 22.76 -3.20
C ASP A 331 3.43 23.80 -3.63
N ALA A 332 3.37 24.98 -3.02
CA ALA A 332 4.17 26.15 -3.35
C ALA A 332 4.26 27.17 -2.20
N VAL A 333 5.39 27.88 -2.11
CA VAL A 333 5.60 29.00 -1.16
C VAL A 333 6.39 30.14 -1.85
N PRO A 334 5.77 31.31 -2.15
CA PRO A 334 4.34 31.62 -2.06
C PRO A 334 3.53 30.88 -3.13
N SER A 335 2.21 30.74 -2.91
CA SER A 335 1.34 30.04 -3.86
C SER A 335 1.13 30.84 -5.16
N PRO A 336 1.35 30.26 -6.35
CA PRO A 336 1.02 30.89 -7.63
C PRO A 336 -0.47 30.74 -7.99
N TRP A 337 -1.26 30.05 -7.16
CA TRP A 337 -2.65 29.71 -7.43
C TRP A 337 -3.54 29.84 -6.20
N ASP A 338 -4.74 30.35 -6.39
CA ASP A 338 -5.77 30.43 -5.35
C ASP A 338 -6.93 29.49 -5.74
N LEU A 339 -7.12 28.40 -4.99
CA LEU A 339 -8.14 27.39 -5.27
C LEU A 339 -9.56 27.90 -5.02
N ASP A 340 -9.74 28.95 -4.23
CA ASP A 340 -11.05 29.54 -3.94
C ASP A 340 -11.49 30.50 -5.05
N GLN A 341 -10.54 31.23 -5.63
CA GLN A 341 -10.81 32.15 -6.75
C GLN A 341 -10.79 31.45 -8.10
N ARG A 342 -9.95 30.42 -8.27
CA ARG A 342 -9.73 29.71 -9.53
C ARG A 342 -9.86 28.21 -9.34
N SER A 343 -11.09 27.75 -9.17
CA SER A 343 -11.37 26.32 -8.97
C SER A 343 -10.83 25.45 -10.11
N LEU A 344 -10.13 24.37 -9.76
CA LEU A 344 -9.63 23.36 -10.71
C LEU A 344 -10.71 22.38 -11.18
N THR A 345 -11.95 22.54 -10.70
CA THR A 345 -13.11 21.84 -11.29
C THR A 345 -13.44 22.34 -12.69
N ASP A 346 -13.05 23.59 -13.00
CA ASP A 346 -13.19 24.18 -14.33
C ASP A 346 -12.03 23.78 -15.25
N GLU A 347 -12.37 23.39 -16.48
CA GLU A 347 -11.41 22.86 -17.46
C GLU A 347 -10.41 23.92 -17.94
N GLN A 348 -10.83 25.19 -18.07
CA GLN A 348 -9.92 26.27 -18.51
C GLN A 348 -8.92 26.60 -17.40
N ASN A 349 -9.39 26.66 -16.16
CA ASN A 349 -8.56 26.81 -14.98
C ASN A 349 -7.57 25.66 -14.83
N LEU A 350 -8.01 24.41 -14.98
CA LEU A 350 -7.08 23.27 -14.93
C LEU A 350 -6.01 23.35 -16.01
N ARG A 351 -6.38 23.64 -17.26
CA ARG A 351 -5.40 23.81 -18.35
C ARG A 351 -4.39 24.91 -18.05
N ALA A 352 -4.86 26.05 -17.54
CA ALA A 352 -3.98 27.13 -17.11
C ALA A 352 -3.06 26.71 -15.96
N PHE A 353 -3.56 25.96 -14.97
CA PHE A 353 -2.77 25.45 -13.85
C PHE A 353 -1.69 24.45 -14.30
N ILE A 354 -2.04 23.51 -15.19
CA ILE A 354 -1.09 22.54 -15.75
C ILE A 354 -0.03 23.24 -16.63
N ASN A 355 -0.37 24.35 -17.30
CA ASN A 355 0.59 25.13 -18.06
C ASN A 355 1.58 25.94 -17.20
N LEU A 356 1.32 26.12 -15.90
CA LEU A 356 2.31 26.69 -14.98
C LEU A 356 3.37 25.64 -14.65
N THR A 357 4.61 25.91 -15.07
CA THR A 357 5.76 25.00 -14.92
C THR A 357 6.75 25.43 -13.82
N GLN A 358 6.56 26.63 -13.24
CA GLN A 358 7.45 27.27 -12.28
C GLN A 358 6.69 27.73 -11.04
N GLY A 359 7.39 27.96 -9.94
CA GLY A 359 6.82 28.50 -8.69
C GLY A 359 6.22 27.45 -7.75
N PHE A 360 6.33 26.16 -8.07
CA PHE A 360 5.93 25.05 -7.20
C PHE A 360 7.15 24.42 -6.53
N ASN A 361 6.93 23.81 -5.36
CA ASN A 361 7.98 23.09 -4.62
C ASN A 361 8.50 21.87 -5.41
N GLU A 362 7.69 21.36 -6.34
CA GLU A 362 8.00 20.22 -7.22
C GLU A 362 8.55 20.65 -8.58
N GLY A 363 8.71 21.96 -8.81
CA GLY A 363 9.10 22.52 -10.10
C GLY A 363 10.43 21.94 -10.61
N GLY A 364 10.44 21.53 -11.88
CA GLY A 364 11.61 20.91 -12.53
C GLY A 364 11.74 19.40 -12.31
N TRP A 365 10.93 18.77 -11.47
CA TRP A 365 10.90 17.31 -11.37
C TRP A 365 10.24 16.67 -12.60
N ARG A 366 10.77 15.53 -13.07
CA ARG A 366 10.34 14.89 -14.33
C ARG A 366 8.86 14.51 -14.40
N TYR A 367 8.22 14.28 -13.25
CA TYR A 367 6.81 13.92 -13.17
C TYR A 367 5.91 15.09 -12.75
N PHE A 368 6.47 16.26 -12.48
CA PHE A 368 5.68 17.43 -12.10
C PHE A 368 4.67 17.82 -13.19
N ARG A 369 5.09 17.75 -14.46
CA ARG A 369 4.26 17.91 -15.65
C ARG A 369 4.60 16.83 -16.66
N TRP A 370 3.59 16.25 -17.29
CA TRP A 370 3.77 15.20 -18.29
C TRP A 370 2.71 15.30 -19.40
N ARG A 371 3.09 14.78 -20.57
CA ARG A 371 2.23 14.65 -21.75
C ARG A 371 2.43 13.25 -22.31
N VAL A 372 1.39 12.42 -22.29
CA VAL A 372 1.45 11.04 -22.77
C VAL A 372 0.39 10.84 -23.85
N GLN A 373 0.84 10.61 -25.09
CA GLN A 373 -0.04 10.29 -26.21
C GLN A 373 -0.29 8.79 -26.26
N SER A 374 -1.55 8.36 -26.30
CA SER A 374 -1.93 6.95 -26.40
C SER A 374 -2.81 6.71 -27.64
N PRO A 375 -2.37 5.84 -28.58
CA PRO A 375 -3.17 5.42 -29.71
C PRO A 375 -4.46 4.71 -29.30
N LEU A 376 -5.51 4.86 -30.11
CA LEU A 376 -6.80 4.21 -29.86
C LEU A 376 -6.68 2.69 -29.70
N ALA A 377 -5.77 2.05 -30.44
CA ALA A 377 -5.49 0.62 -30.31
C ALA A 377 -4.96 0.23 -28.91
N THR A 378 -4.06 1.03 -28.35
CA THR A 378 -3.53 0.82 -26.99
C THR A 378 -4.63 1.03 -25.95
N LEU A 379 -5.40 2.12 -26.07
CA LEU A 379 -6.54 2.38 -25.16
C LEU A 379 -7.59 1.25 -25.21
N ASN A 380 -7.87 0.72 -26.40
CA ASN A 380 -8.77 -0.44 -26.54
C ASN A 380 -8.22 -1.67 -25.84
N GLN A 381 -6.91 -1.94 -25.96
CA GLN A 381 -6.28 -3.11 -25.33
C GLN A 381 -6.25 -2.98 -23.79
N ASP A 382 -5.88 -1.81 -23.28
CA ASP A 382 -5.83 -1.53 -21.85
C ASP A 382 -7.21 -1.72 -21.22
N LEU A 383 -8.24 -1.06 -21.78
CA LEU A 383 -9.60 -1.16 -21.29
C LEU A 383 -10.16 -2.59 -21.41
N LYS A 384 -9.87 -3.30 -22.50
CA LYS A 384 -10.30 -4.70 -22.66
C LYS A 384 -9.68 -5.59 -21.59
N THR A 385 -8.38 -5.44 -21.33
CA THR A 385 -7.67 -6.18 -20.28
C THR A 385 -8.30 -5.91 -18.91
N TYR A 386 -8.55 -4.63 -18.59
CA TYR A 386 -9.23 -4.23 -17.35
C TYR A 386 -10.62 -4.86 -17.21
N LEU A 387 -11.49 -4.71 -18.22
CA LEU A 387 -12.87 -5.21 -18.17
C LEU A 387 -12.95 -6.75 -18.15
N GLN A 388 -12.05 -7.44 -18.84
CA GLN A 388 -11.94 -8.90 -18.77
C GLN A 388 -11.56 -9.37 -17.36
N GLY A 389 -10.59 -8.70 -16.73
CA GLY A 389 -10.22 -8.97 -15.34
C GLY A 389 -11.37 -8.77 -14.35
N GLN A 390 -12.29 -7.84 -14.65
CA GLN A 390 -13.51 -7.61 -13.86
C GLN A 390 -14.69 -8.51 -14.27
N LYS A 391 -14.54 -9.37 -15.29
CA LYS A 391 -15.65 -10.12 -15.91
C LYS A 391 -16.84 -9.21 -16.28
N HIS A 392 -16.55 -7.98 -16.69
CA HIS A 392 -17.56 -6.95 -16.93
C HIS A 392 -18.34 -7.22 -18.25
N PRO A 393 -19.65 -6.92 -18.32
CA PRO A 393 -20.48 -7.19 -19.52
C PRO A 393 -19.97 -6.52 -20.81
N LEU A 394 -19.29 -5.37 -20.67
CA LEU A 394 -18.71 -4.65 -21.80
C LEU A 394 -17.33 -5.15 -22.24
N ALA A 395 -16.79 -6.23 -21.65
CA ALA A 395 -15.43 -6.71 -21.95
C ALA A 395 -15.19 -7.08 -23.43
N ASN A 396 -16.27 -7.35 -24.19
CA ASN A 396 -16.21 -7.74 -25.61
C ASN A 396 -16.43 -6.57 -26.58
N PHE A 397 -16.28 -5.32 -26.14
CA PHE A 397 -16.32 -4.16 -27.04
C PHE A 397 -15.23 -4.25 -28.13
N LYS A 398 -15.49 -3.66 -29.29
CA LYS A 398 -14.54 -3.61 -30.42
C LYS A 398 -13.68 -2.37 -30.37
N THR A 399 -14.27 -1.21 -30.07
CA THR A 399 -13.53 0.05 -30.01
C THR A 399 -14.16 1.07 -29.07
N ILE A 400 -13.30 1.86 -28.45
CA ILE A 400 -13.66 3.14 -27.83
C ILE A 400 -14.07 4.09 -28.95
N GLN A 401 -15.17 4.78 -28.74
CA GLN A 401 -15.72 5.84 -29.59
C GLN A 401 -15.46 7.23 -28.99
N GLY A 402 -15.28 7.33 -27.67
CA GLY A 402 -15.01 8.58 -26.99
C GLY A 402 -14.51 8.40 -25.56
N LEU A 403 -13.72 9.36 -25.10
CA LEU A 403 -13.33 9.59 -23.72
C LEU A 403 -13.67 11.04 -23.33
N ALA A 404 -14.31 11.22 -22.18
CA ALA A 404 -14.64 12.53 -21.64
C ALA A 404 -14.48 12.57 -20.12
N VAL A 405 -13.75 13.57 -19.61
CA VAL A 405 -13.77 13.88 -18.18
C VAL A 405 -15.10 14.56 -17.86
N VAL A 406 -15.93 13.91 -17.04
CA VAL A 406 -17.27 14.42 -16.71
C VAL A 406 -17.33 15.07 -15.32
N GLN A 407 -16.41 14.70 -14.42
CA GLN A 407 -16.34 15.28 -13.09
C GLN A 407 -14.89 15.39 -12.59
N ARG A 408 -14.60 16.49 -11.89
CA ARG A 408 -13.32 16.77 -11.23
C ARG A 408 -13.54 17.14 -9.77
N SER A 409 -12.54 16.88 -8.93
CA SER A 409 -12.52 17.39 -7.57
C SER A 409 -11.99 18.82 -7.52
N ARG A 410 -12.05 19.45 -6.33
CA ARG A 410 -11.47 20.78 -6.07
C ARG A 410 -9.97 20.83 -6.32
N SER A 411 -9.27 19.70 -6.20
CA SER A 411 -7.84 19.58 -6.54
C SER A 411 -7.57 19.31 -8.03
N GLY A 412 -8.62 19.27 -8.87
CA GLY A 412 -8.51 19.05 -10.32
C GLY A 412 -8.43 17.58 -10.75
N ARG A 413 -8.39 16.65 -9.78
CA ARG A 413 -8.34 15.21 -10.04
C ARG A 413 -9.64 14.71 -10.67
N VAL A 414 -9.51 13.93 -11.73
CA VAL A 414 -10.64 13.30 -12.42
C VAL A 414 -11.35 12.37 -11.46
N GLN A 415 -12.62 12.67 -11.16
CA GLN A 415 -13.49 11.83 -10.33
C GLN A 415 -14.22 10.81 -11.19
N GLN A 416 -14.64 11.22 -12.39
CA GLN A 416 -15.37 10.37 -13.32
C GLN A 416 -14.85 10.61 -14.75
N LEU A 417 -14.41 9.52 -15.37
CA LEU A 417 -14.03 9.45 -16.77
C LEU A 417 -15.08 8.61 -17.50
N GLN A 418 -15.86 9.24 -18.37
CA GLN A 418 -16.80 8.54 -19.23
C GLN A 418 -16.07 7.94 -20.42
N VAL A 419 -16.34 6.67 -20.67
CA VAL A 419 -15.82 5.91 -21.81
C VAL A 419 -16.99 5.42 -22.64
N GLN A 420 -17.14 5.96 -23.85
CA GLN A 420 -18.09 5.45 -24.83
C GLN A 420 -17.44 4.36 -25.67
N THR A 421 -18.07 3.20 -25.77
CA THR A 421 -17.66 2.08 -26.63
C THR A 421 -18.75 1.78 -27.66
N ASP A 422 -18.47 0.92 -28.63
CA ASP A 422 -19.43 0.49 -29.64
C ASP A 422 -20.61 -0.33 -29.11
N ILE A 423 -20.55 -0.84 -27.88
CA ILE A 423 -21.59 -1.67 -27.26
C ILE A 423 -22.17 -1.08 -25.97
N GLY A 424 -21.75 0.12 -25.58
CA GLY A 424 -22.24 0.76 -24.35
C GLY A 424 -21.29 1.81 -23.81
N THR A 425 -21.74 2.50 -22.76
CA THR A 425 -20.95 3.50 -22.03
C THR A 425 -20.67 3.00 -20.63
N LEU A 426 -19.47 3.25 -20.13
CA LEU A 426 -19.11 3.06 -18.72
C LEU A 426 -18.52 4.32 -18.13
N ILE A 427 -18.64 4.46 -16.81
CA ILE A 427 -17.98 5.48 -16.02
C ILE A 427 -16.87 4.80 -15.23
N LEU A 428 -15.64 5.27 -15.40
CA LEU A 428 -14.51 4.89 -14.57
C LEU A 428 -14.33 5.94 -13.48
N GLU A 429 -14.22 5.51 -12.24
CA GLU A 429 -14.18 6.41 -11.10
C GLU A 429 -12.80 6.45 -10.45
N LYS A 430 -12.34 7.65 -10.12
CA LYS A 430 -11.15 7.92 -9.31
C LYS A 430 -9.93 7.06 -9.68
N ASP A 431 -9.37 6.30 -8.73
CA ASP A 431 -8.13 5.54 -8.92
C ASP A 431 -8.29 4.32 -9.84
N GLU A 432 -9.51 3.84 -10.12
CA GLU A 432 -9.75 2.83 -11.16
C GLU A 432 -9.38 3.34 -12.57
N ILE A 433 -9.34 4.66 -12.79
CA ILE A 433 -8.89 5.25 -14.06
C ILE A 433 -7.44 4.85 -14.37
N ILE A 434 -6.55 4.90 -13.38
CA ILE A 434 -5.14 4.51 -13.54
C ILE A 434 -4.99 3.00 -13.72
N ARG A 435 -5.93 2.21 -13.19
CA ARG A 435 -5.95 0.77 -13.42
C ARG A 435 -6.42 0.42 -14.83
N SER A 436 -7.29 1.24 -15.42
CA SER A 436 -7.91 0.98 -16.72
C SER A 436 -7.06 1.40 -17.93
N PHE A 437 -6.12 2.34 -17.76
CA PHE A 437 -5.28 2.86 -18.83
C PHE A 437 -3.84 3.06 -18.35
N SER A 438 -2.87 2.64 -19.17
CA SER A 438 -1.43 2.76 -18.88
C SER A 438 -0.86 4.17 -19.07
N ALA A 439 -1.58 5.04 -19.81
CA ALA A 439 -1.09 6.35 -20.22
C ALA A 439 -1.00 7.42 -19.10
N PRO A 440 -2.03 7.63 -18.24
CA PRO A 440 -1.94 8.64 -17.19
C PRO A 440 -1.03 8.20 -16.04
N ASN A 441 -0.11 9.07 -15.60
CA ASN A 441 0.75 8.83 -14.42
C ASN A 441 0.07 9.17 -13.08
N SER A 442 -1.01 9.97 -13.14
CA SER A 442 -1.84 10.39 -12.01
C SER A 442 -3.25 10.72 -12.54
N ILE A 443 -4.23 10.88 -11.65
CA ILE A 443 -5.58 11.31 -12.05
C ILE A 443 -5.73 12.84 -12.17
N LEU A 444 -4.65 13.60 -12.08
CA LEU A 444 -4.63 15.05 -12.34
C LEU A 444 -4.25 15.32 -13.80
N PHE A 445 -5.23 15.26 -14.71
CA PHE A 445 -5.01 15.46 -16.14
C PHE A 445 -6.24 16.01 -16.88
N TYR A 446 -6.01 16.52 -18.08
CA TYR A 446 -7.04 16.74 -19.10
C TYR A 446 -6.71 15.96 -20.37
N LEU A 447 -7.72 15.86 -21.25
CA LEU A 447 -7.64 15.09 -22.50
C LEU A 447 -7.60 16.00 -23.72
N GLU A 448 -6.81 15.62 -24.72
CA GLU A 448 -6.86 16.15 -26.08
C GLU A 448 -7.01 15.00 -27.08
N PRO A 449 -8.16 14.85 -27.77
CA PRO A 449 -8.28 13.89 -28.85
C PRO A 449 -7.38 14.32 -30.02
N TYR A 450 -6.85 13.34 -30.75
CA TYR A 450 -6.19 13.61 -32.03
C TYR A 450 -6.72 12.67 -33.11
N THR A 451 -6.71 13.13 -34.35
CA THR A 451 -7.22 12.38 -35.50
C THR A 451 -6.10 11.78 -36.32
N GLN A 452 -6.38 10.66 -36.98
CA GLN A 452 -5.52 10.13 -38.04
C GLN A 452 -5.67 10.97 -39.32
N ALA A 453 -4.82 10.71 -40.32
CA ALA A 453 -4.86 11.39 -41.62
C ALA A 453 -6.20 11.24 -42.35
N ASN A 454 -6.95 10.15 -42.11
CA ASN A 454 -8.27 9.89 -42.69
C ASN A 454 -9.43 10.58 -41.93
N GLY A 455 -9.14 11.40 -40.92
CA GLY A 455 -10.13 12.10 -40.09
C GLY A 455 -10.77 11.26 -38.98
N SER A 456 -10.46 9.96 -38.88
CA SER A 456 -10.93 9.11 -37.78
C SER A 456 -10.18 9.40 -36.47
N LEU A 457 -10.80 9.06 -35.34
CA LEU A 457 -10.18 9.19 -34.02
C LEU A 457 -8.90 8.34 -33.95
N GLY A 458 -7.74 9.00 -33.79
CA GLY A 458 -6.44 8.35 -33.69
C GLY A 458 -6.06 7.94 -32.28
N GLY A 459 -6.60 8.63 -31.28
CA GLY A 459 -6.36 8.37 -29.86
C GLY A 459 -6.52 9.64 -29.03
N TYR A 460 -5.91 9.63 -27.85
CA TYR A 460 -5.93 10.75 -26.91
C TYR A 460 -4.53 11.09 -26.40
N THR A 461 -4.30 12.36 -26.15
CA THR A 461 -3.17 12.83 -25.34
C THR A 461 -3.67 13.14 -23.94
N PHE A 462 -3.07 12.50 -22.95
CA PHE A 462 -3.26 12.78 -21.53
C PHE A 462 -2.22 13.82 -21.13
N ILE A 463 -2.65 14.98 -20.63
CA ILE A 463 -1.77 16.08 -20.22
C ILE A 463 -2.07 16.42 -18.78
N GLY A 464 -1.07 16.28 -17.92
CA GLY A 464 -1.27 16.32 -16.48
C GLY A 464 -0.01 16.55 -15.69
N GLY A 465 -0.10 16.27 -14.39
CA GLY A 465 1.02 16.43 -13.47
C GLY A 465 0.95 15.45 -12.31
N GLY A 466 2.10 15.20 -11.70
CA GLY A 466 2.25 14.29 -10.56
C GLY A 466 2.49 12.83 -10.94
N LEU A 467 2.91 12.07 -9.94
CA LEU A 467 3.09 10.62 -9.95
C LEU A 467 2.66 10.08 -8.57
N GLY A 468 1.68 9.17 -8.60
CA GLY A 468 1.02 8.65 -7.39
C GLY A 468 -0.36 9.26 -7.15
N HIS A 469 -0.94 9.01 -5.99
CA HIS A 469 -2.28 9.51 -5.62
C HIS A 469 -2.26 11.02 -5.35
N GLY A 470 -1.14 11.55 -4.83
CA GLY A 470 -0.96 12.96 -4.48
C GLY A 470 -1.83 13.43 -3.31
N VAL A 471 -2.34 12.50 -2.51
CA VAL A 471 -2.92 12.75 -1.18
C VAL A 471 -1.80 12.81 -0.15
N GLY A 472 -1.85 13.77 0.78
CA GLY A 472 -0.83 13.93 1.82
C GLY A 472 0.47 14.54 1.30
N LEU A 473 1.62 14.06 1.79
CA LEU A 473 2.92 14.65 1.51
C LEU A 473 3.42 14.38 0.09
N SER A 474 3.93 15.42 -0.56
CA SER A 474 4.81 15.29 -1.72
C SER A 474 6.24 15.02 -1.27
N GLN A 475 6.79 13.87 -1.64
CA GLN A 475 8.20 13.55 -1.37
C GLN A 475 9.11 14.59 -2.02
N THR A 476 8.88 14.89 -3.30
CA THR A 476 9.67 15.88 -4.04
C THR A 476 9.43 17.31 -3.56
N GLY A 477 8.19 17.69 -3.24
CA GLY A 477 7.89 19.00 -2.69
C GLY A 477 8.52 19.22 -1.31
N SER A 478 8.61 18.16 -0.48
CA SER A 478 9.26 18.22 0.83
C SER A 478 10.76 18.56 0.75
N TYR A 479 11.43 18.23 -0.37
CA TYR A 479 12.85 18.56 -0.55
C TYR A 479 13.03 20.06 -0.59
N ARG A 480 12.23 20.72 -1.42
CA ARG A 480 12.31 22.16 -1.57
C ARG A 480 11.97 22.86 -0.25
N LEU A 481 10.97 22.40 0.49
CA LEU A 481 10.64 22.96 1.80
C LEU A 481 11.81 22.80 2.79
N ALA A 482 12.46 21.64 2.81
CA ALA A 482 13.63 21.42 3.64
C ALA A 482 14.83 22.29 3.23
N GLU A 483 15.06 22.48 1.92
CA GLU A 483 16.08 23.41 1.39
C GLU A 483 15.81 24.87 1.77
N LEU A 484 14.53 25.24 1.92
CA LEU A 484 14.11 26.55 2.45
C LEU A 484 14.27 26.65 3.98
N GLY A 485 14.82 25.62 4.63
CA GLY A 485 15.11 25.61 6.06
C GLY A 485 13.94 25.17 6.94
N TRP A 486 12.88 24.59 6.37
CA TRP A 486 11.75 24.12 7.15
C TRP A 486 12.11 22.85 7.94
N SER A 487 11.68 22.80 9.19
CA SER A 487 11.74 21.60 10.02
C SER A 487 10.75 20.53 9.55
N SER A 488 11.00 19.26 9.92
CA SER A 488 10.08 18.15 9.67
C SER A 488 8.66 18.43 10.17
N ARG A 489 8.51 19.08 11.34
CA ARG A 489 7.19 19.50 11.87
C ARG A 489 6.49 20.53 10.99
N GLN A 490 7.21 21.52 10.44
CA GLN A 490 6.63 22.51 9.53
C GLN A 490 6.21 21.87 8.20
N ILE A 491 7.04 20.96 7.68
CA ILE A 491 6.72 20.19 6.47
C ILE A 491 5.44 19.37 6.69
N LEU A 492 5.35 18.62 7.80
CA LEU A 492 4.17 17.82 8.10
C LEU A 492 2.92 18.68 8.32
N ALA A 493 3.03 19.80 9.02
CA ALA A 493 1.91 20.71 9.24
C ALA A 493 1.39 21.35 7.94
N PHE A 494 2.24 21.49 6.92
CA PHE A 494 1.85 21.99 5.60
C PHE A 494 1.01 20.99 4.80
N TYR A 495 1.40 19.71 4.80
CA TYR A 495 0.70 18.67 4.04
C TYR A 495 -0.49 18.04 4.79
N TYR A 496 -0.42 17.98 6.12
CA TYR A 496 -1.44 17.38 6.98
C TYR A 496 -1.97 18.42 7.95
N THR A 497 -2.90 19.23 7.47
CA THR A 497 -3.49 20.31 8.27
C THR A 497 -4.15 19.76 9.54
N GLN A 498 -4.14 20.54 10.63
CA GLN A 498 -4.80 20.18 11.90
C GLN A 498 -4.23 18.94 12.62
N THR A 499 -3.09 18.41 12.17
CA THR A 499 -2.42 17.28 12.83
C THR A 499 -1.38 17.74 13.83
N GLN A 500 -0.98 16.82 14.70
CA GLN A 500 0.11 17.03 15.65
C GLN A 500 1.09 15.86 15.61
N VAL A 501 2.38 16.20 15.67
CA VAL A 501 3.47 15.23 15.87
C VAL A 501 3.66 15.01 17.37
N GLN A 502 3.40 13.80 17.84
CA GLN A 502 3.53 13.43 19.25
C GLN A 502 4.19 12.06 19.44
N PRO A 503 4.75 11.76 20.62
CA PRO A 503 5.29 10.45 20.93
C PRO A 503 4.21 9.35 20.86
N LEU A 504 4.60 8.17 20.38
CA LEU A 504 3.81 6.96 20.41
C LEU A 504 3.63 6.51 21.86
N THR A 505 2.38 6.37 22.28
CA THR A 505 2.02 5.88 23.62
C THR A 505 0.89 4.87 23.50
N SER A 506 0.69 4.06 24.54
CA SER A 506 -0.42 3.08 24.61
C SER A 506 -1.81 3.73 24.67
N ALA A 507 -1.89 5.05 24.84
CA ALA A 507 -3.15 5.79 24.83
C ALA A 507 -3.62 6.18 23.42
N LEU A 508 -2.75 6.09 22.41
CA LEU A 508 -3.10 6.44 21.04
C LEU A 508 -3.95 5.34 20.39
N THR A 509 -4.98 5.76 19.68
CA THR A 509 -5.77 4.83 18.85
C THR A 509 -5.04 4.64 17.53
N PHE A 510 -4.74 3.39 17.16
CA PHE A 510 -4.10 3.11 15.88
C PHE A 510 -5.11 3.27 14.76
N TRP A 511 -6.30 2.67 14.87
CA TRP A 511 -7.42 2.92 13.96
C TRP A 511 -8.75 2.67 14.67
N LYS A 512 -9.82 3.27 14.13
CA LYS A 512 -11.20 2.88 14.45
C LYS A 512 -11.78 2.04 13.31
N PRO A 513 -12.50 0.94 13.61
CA PRO A 513 -13.19 0.11 12.61
C PRO A 513 -14.22 0.87 11.77
#